data_AF-J0YP41-F1
#
_entry.id   AF-J0YP41-F1
#
_cell.length_a   1.000
_cell.length_b   1.000
_cell.length_c   1.000
_cell.angle_alpha   90.00
_cell.angle_beta   90.00
_cell.angle_gamma   90.00
#
_symmetry.space_group_name_H-M   'P 1'
#
loop_
_entity.id
_entity.type
_entity.pdbx_description
1 polymer ?
#
loop_
_entity_poly.entity_id
_entity_poly.type
_entity_poly.pdbx_seq_one_letter_code
_entity_poly.pdbx_strand_id
1 'polypeptide(L)'
;MCSLPSFYFMGIGILRVFQSLKVKFMSRACELTGKTVLYGNNVSHANNKTRRRFLPNLCNVTLISEVLQQNYRLRVSASALRSVEHRGGLDGFLLKADDKELSQRARLLKRQIVKKKAEQAA
;
A
#
# COMPACT_ATOMS: atom_id res chain seq x y z
N MET A 1 -50.18 12.24 28.72
CA MET A 1 -49.45 12.08 29.99
C MET A 1 -49.08 10.62 30.15
N CYS A 2 -47.79 10.35 30.37
CA CYS A 2 -47.16 9.13 30.92
C CYS A 2 -47.47 7.79 30.21
N SER A 3 -46.51 7.08 29.63
CA SER A 3 -45.26 6.65 30.25
C SER A 3 -44.28 6.14 29.19
N LEU A 4 -43.01 6.50 29.39
CA LEU A 4 -41.88 6.24 28.50
C LEU A 4 -41.50 4.74 28.43
N PRO A 5 -40.93 4.30 27.30
CA PRO A 5 -40.34 2.97 27.15
C PRO A 5 -38.95 2.94 27.80
N SER A 6 -38.79 2.13 28.85
CA SER A 6 -37.50 1.84 29.48
C SER A 6 -37.05 0.44 29.10
N PHE A 7 -36.39 0.31 27.94
CA PHE A 7 -35.56 -0.84 27.61
C PHE A 7 -34.10 -0.39 27.62
N TYR A 8 -33.58 -0.23 28.83
CA TYR A 8 -32.15 -0.21 29.11
C TYR A 8 -31.64 -1.65 29.02
N PHE A 9 -31.16 -2.05 27.85
CA PHE A 9 -30.27 -3.20 27.74
C PHE A 9 -28.83 -2.70 27.78
N MET A 10 -28.16 -3.14 28.84
CA MET A 10 -26.75 -2.90 29.14
C MET A 10 -25.84 -3.32 27.98
N GLY A 11 -24.67 -2.69 27.97
CA GLY A 11 -23.62 -2.94 27.00
C GLY A 11 -23.14 -4.38 26.95
N ILE A 12 -22.45 -4.70 25.86
CA ILE A 12 -21.02 -5.05 25.85
C ILE A 12 -20.59 -5.14 24.37
N GLY A 13 -19.58 -4.35 24.04
CA GLY A 13 -18.50 -4.71 23.12
C GLY A 13 -18.85 -5.34 21.77
N ILE A 14 -18.89 -4.51 20.72
CA ILE A 14 -18.06 -4.81 19.55
C ILE A 14 -16.88 -3.84 19.53
N LEU A 15 -15.85 -4.36 20.19
CA LEU A 15 -14.45 -4.04 20.07
C LEU A 15 -14.05 -3.75 18.60
N ARG A 16 -13.41 -2.60 18.39
CA ARG A 16 -12.38 -2.34 17.38
C ARG A 16 -12.62 -2.94 15.98
N VAL A 17 -13.14 -2.11 15.09
CA VAL A 17 -12.56 -2.00 13.73
C VAL A 17 -12.01 -0.58 13.55
N PHE A 18 -11.31 -0.08 14.56
CA PHE A 18 -10.23 0.88 14.29
C PHE A 18 -9.19 0.05 13.54
N GLN A 19 -9.37 0.03 12.23
CA GLN A 19 -8.65 -0.77 11.28
C GLN A 19 -7.20 -0.80 11.71
N SER A 20 -6.64 -2.01 11.81
CA SER A 20 -5.21 -2.21 11.85
C SER A 20 -4.63 -1.63 10.56
N LEU A 21 -4.52 -0.30 10.53
CA LEU A 21 -3.55 0.43 9.75
C LEU A 21 -2.23 0.04 10.38
N LYS A 22 -1.79 -1.20 10.09
CA LYS A 22 -0.40 -1.58 10.16
C LYS A 22 0.31 -0.74 9.11
N VAL A 23 0.41 0.57 9.37
CA VAL A 23 1.32 1.43 8.66
C VAL A 23 2.65 0.82 8.99
N LYS A 24 3.21 0.12 8.00
CA LYS A 24 4.44 -0.65 8.13
C LYS A 24 5.59 0.36 8.14
N PHE A 25 5.62 1.24 9.15
CA PHE A 25 6.39 2.49 9.20
C PHE A 25 7.90 2.25 9.28
N MET A 26 8.34 1.05 9.68
CA MET A 26 9.77 0.68 9.76
C MET A 26 10.20 -0.39 8.75
N SER A 27 9.28 -1.06 8.07
CA SER A 27 9.68 -2.12 7.13
C SER A 27 10.21 -1.49 5.85
N ARG A 28 11.41 -1.87 5.43
CA ARG A 28 11.99 -1.58 4.11
C ARG A 28 11.18 -2.30 3.03
N ALA A 29 9.95 -1.81 2.78
CA ALA A 29 9.01 -2.36 1.84
C ALA A 29 8.60 -1.30 0.82
N CYS A 30 8.47 -1.71 -0.45
CA CYS A 30 7.96 -0.83 -1.49
C CYS A 30 6.44 -0.65 -1.35
N GLU A 31 5.95 0.59 -1.49
CA GLU A 31 4.54 0.93 -1.30
C GLU A 31 3.61 0.44 -2.42
N LEU A 32 4.15 0.21 -3.61
CA LEU A 32 3.41 -0.20 -4.82
C LEU A 32 3.44 -1.70 -5.09
N THR A 33 4.56 -2.37 -4.79
CA THR A 33 4.82 -3.78 -5.16
C THR A 33 5.05 -4.68 -3.95
N GLY A 34 5.02 -4.14 -2.73
CA GLY A 34 5.21 -4.93 -1.51
C GLY A 34 6.59 -5.59 -1.37
N LYS A 35 7.56 -5.28 -2.24
CA LYS A 35 8.91 -5.89 -2.22
C LYS A 35 9.55 -5.69 -0.85
N THR A 36 9.88 -6.80 -0.20
CA THR A 36 10.48 -6.85 1.13
C THR A 36 11.92 -7.33 1.08
N VAL A 37 12.61 -7.27 2.23
CA VAL A 37 13.96 -7.80 2.40
C VAL A 37 13.95 -9.31 2.20
N LEU A 38 14.84 -9.81 1.36
CA LEU A 38 15.05 -11.24 1.18
C LEU A 38 16.21 -11.70 2.05
N TYR A 39 16.13 -12.92 2.56
CA TYR A 39 17.21 -13.58 3.29
C TYR A 39 17.80 -14.66 2.40
N GLY A 40 19.12 -14.75 2.36
CA GLY A 40 19.80 -15.86 1.71
C GLY A 40 21.21 -16.05 2.26
N ASN A 41 22.01 -16.83 1.56
CA ASN A 41 23.37 -17.16 1.98
C ASN A 41 24.39 -16.59 0.99
N ASN A 42 25.56 -16.22 1.49
CA ASN A 42 26.78 -16.19 0.69
C ASN A 42 27.37 -17.61 0.73
N VAL A 43 27.69 -18.17 -0.43
CA VAL A 43 28.25 -19.51 -0.59
C VAL A 43 29.63 -19.36 -1.21
N SER A 44 30.67 -19.80 -0.51
CA SER A 44 32.02 -19.84 -1.06
C SER A 44 32.20 -21.01 -2.03
N HIS A 45 33.30 -21.03 -2.78
CA HIS A 45 33.68 -22.18 -3.61
C HIS A 45 33.80 -23.49 -2.81
N ALA A 46 34.12 -23.40 -1.51
CA ALA A 46 34.15 -24.54 -0.59
C ALA A 46 32.78 -24.86 0.05
N ASN A 47 31.69 -24.26 -0.44
CA ASN A 47 30.31 -24.41 0.07
C ASN A 47 30.08 -23.98 1.52
N ASN A 48 30.94 -23.13 2.10
CA ASN A 48 30.68 -22.54 3.41
C ASN A 48 29.59 -21.47 3.28
N LYS A 49 28.47 -21.66 4.00
CA LYS A 49 27.27 -20.81 3.89
C LYS A 49 27.20 -19.80 5.04
N THR A 50 27.28 -18.50 4.73
CA THR A 50 27.07 -17.42 5.72
C THR A 50 25.76 -16.67 5.43
N ARG A 51 24.96 -16.37 6.47
CA ARG A 51 23.66 -15.68 6.31
C ARG A 51 23.85 -14.23 5.87
N ARG A 52 23.13 -13.78 4.84
CA ARG A 52 23.08 -12.38 4.42
C ARG A 52 21.67 -11.88 4.14
N ARG A 53 21.51 -10.55 4.22
CA ARG A 53 20.26 -9.83 3.94
C ARG A 53 20.36 -9.10 2.62
N PHE A 54 19.38 -9.31 1.74
CA PHE A 54 19.23 -8.62 0.47
C PHE A 54 18.19 -7.51 0.60
N LEU A 55 18.67 -6.28 0.58
CA LEU A 55 17.82 -5.10 0.71
C LEU A 55 17.36 -4.65 -0.68
N PRO A 56 16.07 -4.34 -0.87
CA PRO A 56 15.62 -3.70 -2.10
C PRO A 56 16.20 -2.28 -2.18
N ASN A 57 16.55 -1.84 -3.40
CA ASN A 57 16.92 -0.45 -3.65
C ASN A 57 15.65 0.43 -3.55
N LEU A 58 15.49 1.13 -2.42
CA LEU A 58 14.35 1.99 -2.13
C LEU A 58 14.71 3.43 -2.44
N CYS A 59 13.93 4.06 -3.31
CA CYS A 59 14.06 5.45 -3.71
C CYS A 59 12.83 6.24 -3.24
N ASN A 60 13.03 7.47 -2.80
CA ASN A 60 11.93 8.39 -2.49
C ASN A 60 11.64 9.19 -3.76
N VAL A 61 10.53 8.90 -4.45
CA VAL A 61 10.19 9.52 -5.73
C VAL A 61 8.84 10.21 -5.61
N THR A 62 8.73 11.37 -6.25
CA THR A 62 7.47 12.08 -6.44
C THR A 62 6.87 11.64 -7.76
N LEU A 63 5.68 11.08 -7.73
CA LEU A 63 4.95 10.64 -8.90
C LEU A 63 3.70 11.50 -9.05
N ILE A 64 3.40 11.88 -10.29
CA ILE A 64 2.27 12.75 -10.63
C ILE A 64 1.10 11.85 -11.05
N SER A 65 -0.08 12.17 -10.55
CA SER A 65 -1.34 11.55 -10.98
C SER A 65 -2.08 12.51 -11.89
N GLU A 66 -2.57 12.01 -13.03
CA GLU A 66 -3.28 12.82 -14.02
C GLU A 66 -4.75 12.96 -13.62
N VAL A 67 -5.36 11.90 -13.10
CA VAL A 67 -6.77 11.90 -12.68
C VAL A 67 -7.03 12.83 -11.50
N LEU A 68 -6.07 12.90 -10.56
CA LEU A 68 -6.19 13.72 -9.35
C LEU A 68 -5.43 15.05 -9.44
N GLN A 69 -4.58 15.25 -10.47
CA GLN A 69 -3.71 16.42 -10.64
C GLN A 69 -2.86 16.73 -9.39
N GLN A 70 -2.44 15.68 -8.67
CA GLN A 70 -1.69 15.79 -7.42
C GLN A 70 -0.36 15.04 -7.49
N ASN A 71 0.62 15.58 -6.75
CA ASN A 71 1.96 15.02 -6.60
C ASN A 71 2.03 14.16 -5.34
N TYR A 72 2.32 12.88 -5.49
CA TYR A 72 2.48 11.94 -4.37
C TYR A 72 3.94 11.53 -4.20
N ARG A 73 4.47 11.78 -3.01
CA ARG A 73 5.81 11.32 -2.62
C ARG A 73 5.69 9.95 -1.96
N LEU A 74 6.22 8.91 -2.61
CA LEU A 74 6.12 7.52 -2.16
C LEU A 74 7.51 6.87 -2.08
N ARG A 75 7.67 5.88 -1.20
CA ARG A 75 8.86 5.03 -1.15
C ARG A 75 8.72 3.88 -2.14
N VAL A 76 9.42 3.98 -3.26
CA VAL A 76 9.28 3.07 -4.40
C VAL A 76 10.60 2.35 -4.65
N SER A 77 10.54 1.09 -5.06
CA SER A 77 11.74 0.37 -5.47
C SER A 77 12.09 0.69 -6.92
N ALA A 78 13.37 0.64 -7.29
CA ALA A 78 13.80 0.94 -8.67
C ALA A 78 13.11 0.05 -9.73
N SER A 79 12.78 -1.20 -9.39
CA SER A 79 12.03 -2.07 -10.29
C SER A 79 10.57 -1.66 -10.43
N ALA A 80 9.95 -1.10 -9.39
CA ALA A 80 8.59 -0.61 -9.48
C ALA A 80 8.51 0.67 -10.33
N LEU A 81 9.53 1.54 -10.30
CA LEU A 81 9.60 2.71 -11.19
C LEU A 81 9.55 2.29 -12.67
N ARG A 82 10.36 1.30 -13.06
CA ARG A 82 10.33 0.76 -14.43
C ARG A 82 8.95 0.22 -14.82
N SER A 83 8.24 -0.42 -13.89
CA SER A 83 6.88 -0.91 -14.13
C SER A 83 5.83 0.19 -14.22
N VAL A 84 5.98 1.29 -13.47
CA VAL A 84 5.10 2.46 -13.53
C VAL A 84 5.27 3.19 -14.86
N GLU A 85 6.50 3.40 -15.29
CA GLU A 85 6.83 4.02 -16.59
C GLU A 85 6.30 3.18 -17.75
N HIS A 86 6.51 1.86 -17.73
CA HIS A 86 5.98 0.95 -18.75
C HIS A 86 4.43 0.94 -18.79
N ARG A 87 3.76 1.19 -17.66
CA ARG A 87 2.28 1.25 -17.63
C ARG A 87 1.72 2.63 -18.00
N GLY A 88 2.58 3.62 -18.26
CA GLY A 88 2.17 4.96 -18.63
C GLY A 88 1.70 5.80 -17.43
N GLY A 89 2.32 5.62 -16.25
CA GLY A 89 2.09 6.46 -15.08
C GLY A 89 1.39 5.76 -13.91
N LEU A 90 1.09 6.55 -12.87
CA LEU A 90 0.51 6.03 -11.62
C LEU A 90 -0.89 5.47 -11.81
N ASP A 91 -1.74 6.18 -12.55
CA ASP A 91 -3.14 5.82 -12.68
C ASP A 91 -3.30 4.51 -13.47
N GLY A 92 -2.55 4.37 -14.57
CA GLY A 92 -2.46 3.12 -15.33
C GLY A 92 -1.89 1.95 -14.53
N PHE A 93 -0.95 2.22 -13.61
CA PHE A 93 -0.42 1.20 -12.71
C PHE A 93 -1.48 0.74 -11.70
N LEU A 94 -2.21 1.67 -11.07
CA LEU A 94 -3.17 1.39 -10.00
C LEU A 94 -4.45 0.71 -10.49
N LEU A 95 -4.88 0.98 -11.73
CA LEU A 95 -6.02 0.28 -12.33
C LEU A 95 -5.72 -1.20 -12.60
N LYS A 96 -4.48 -1.53 -12.96
CA LYS A 96 -4.05 -2.91 -13.28
C LYS A 96 -3.54 -3.69 -12.08
N ALA A 97 -3.20 -3.03 -10.97
CA ALA A 97 -2.56 -3.67 -9.84
C ALA A 97 -3.55 -4.31 -8.84
N ASP A 98 -3.12 -5.43 -8.27
CA ASP A 98 -3.88 -6.19 -7.28
C ASP A 98 -3.80 -5.58 -5.88
N ASP A 99 -4.95 -5.52 -5.19
CA ASP A 99 -5.05 -4.88 -3.87
C ASP A 99 -4.17 -5.52 -2.80
N LYS A 100 -3.78 -6.78 -2.98
CA LYS A 100 -2.94 -7.54 -2.04
C LYS A 100 -1.50 -7.01 -1.98
N GLU A 101 -0.95 -6.56 -3.10
CA GLU A 101 0.43 -6.07 -3.19
C GLU A 101 0.55 -4.58 -2.79
N LEU A 102 -0.57 -3.87 -2.84
CA LEU A 102 -0.65 -2.45 -2.51
C LEU A 102 -0.58 -2.20 -1.01
N SER A 103 0.19 -1.19 -0.63
CA SER A 103 0.16 -0.62 0.72
C SER A 103 -1.18 0.07 1.01
N GLN A 104 -1.45 0.33 2.29
CA GLN A 104 -2.67 1.03 2.71
C GLN A 104 -2.84 2.39 2.04
N ARG A 105 -1.75 3.16 1.85
CA ARG A 105 -1.78 4.44 1.14
C ARG A 105 -2.20 4.25 -0.31
N ALA A 106 -1.60 3.29 -1.01
CA ALA A 106 -1.94 3.00 -2.41
C ALA A 106 -3.39 2.50 -2.57
N ARG A 107 -3.92 1.71 -1.62
CA ARG A 107 -5.33 1.29 -1.63
C ARG A 107 -6.29 2.47 -1.50
N LEU A 108 -5.97 3.46 -0.67
CA LEU A 108 -6.78 4.67 -0.54
C LEU A 108 -6.76 5.48 -1.83
N LEU A 109 -5.59 5.64 -2.45
CA LEU A 109 -5.44 6.32 -3.75
C LEU A 109 -6.25 5.62 -4.84
N LYS A 110 -6.21 4.29 -4.91
CA LYS A 110 -7.01 3.52 -5.88
C LYS A 110 -8.52 3.82 -5.75
N ARG A 111 -9.04 3.87 -4.52
CA ARG A 111 -10.45 4.22 -4.27
C ARG A 111 -10.77 5.65 -4.73
N GLN A 112 -9.88 6.60 -4.46
CA GLN A 112 -10.05 8.00 -4.88
C GLN A 112 -10.06 8.13 -6.41
N ILE A 113 -9.15 7.43 -7.10
CA ILE A 113 -9.08 7.41 -8.57
C ILE A 113 -10.33 6.80 -9.17
N VAL A 114 -10.83 5.67 -8.64
CA VAL A 114 -12.07 5.05 -9.14
C VAL A 114 -13.25 6.00 -8.99
N LYS A 115 -13.38 6.67 -7.84
CA LYS A 115 -14.43 7.66 -7.61
C LYS A 115 -14.34 8.82 -8.59
N LYS A 116 -13.15 9.41 -8.75
CA LYS A 116 -12.91 10.56 -9.63
C LYS A 116 -13.07 10.22 -11.11
N LYS A 117 -12.66 9.03 -11.52
CA LYS A 117 -12.88 8.53 -12.87
C LYS A 117 -14.37 8.31 -13.16
N ALA A 118 -15.16 7.85 -12.19
CA ALA A 118 -16.61 7.74 -12.33
C ALA A 118 -17.28 9.12 -12.46
N GLU A 119 -16.83 10.12 -11.69
CA GLU A 119 -17.28 11.50 -11.81
C GLU A 119 -16.91 12.14 -13.16
N GLN A 120 -15.77 11.77 -13.75
CA GLN A 120 -15.32 12.28 -15.06
C GLN A 120 -16.01 11.62 -16.26
N ALA A 121 -16.61 10.45 -16.06
CA ALA A 121 -17.31 9.70 -17.10
C ALA A 121 -18.82 10.00 -17.16
N ALA A 122 -19.34 10.74 -16.18
CA ALA A 122 -20.72 11.23 -16.11
C ALA A 122 -20.80 12.66 -16.66
#